data_AF-A0A0K0G8W9-F1
#
_entry.id   AF-A0A0K0G8W9-F1
#
_cell.length_a   1.000
_cell.length_b   1.000
_cell.length_c   1.000
_cell.angle_alpha   90.00
_cell.angle_beta   90.00
_cell.angle_gamma   90.00
#
_symmetry.space_group_name_H-M   'P 1'
#
loop_
_entity.id
_entity.type
_entity.pdbx_description
1 polymer ?
#
loop_
_entity_poly.entity_id
_entity_poly.type
_entity_poly.pdbx_seq_one_letter_code
_entity_poly.pdbx_strand_id
1 'polypeptide(L)'
;MFVIRGKNGEIITSSEIETDGQEITYRTREEARKALKELERSMPTGFFQIEEAKCMNCGDTHDVIDFYSGDDYVILCANCRQKLAMGQLGKIGRPSMGTTKKVSLTLSDDMWNWLDEKAEGNRSKFLREVVANAYLNNNKELGNESEWSNNACLGYVILGAKKLGYDDEQIQDLVRAMYVEFDMKTVDEAKDTYNQSSY
;
A
#
# COMPACT_ATOMS: atom_id res chain seq x y z
N MET A 1 -15.94 -15.88 -11.94
CA MET A 1 -15.12 -15.40 -10.80
C MET A 1 -14.83 -13.94 -11.02
N PHE A 2 -14.83 -13.14 -9.95
CA PHE A 2 -14.69 -11.69 -9.99
C PHE A 2 -13.57 -11.24 -9.07
N VAL A 3 -13.00 -10.07 -9.36
CA VAL A 3 -11.94 -9.44 -8.56
C VAL A 3 -12.26 -7.95 -8.41
N ILE A 4 -11.72 -7.32 -7.37
CA ILE A 4 -11.83 -5.86 -7.15
C ILE A 4 -10.47 -5.24 -7.46
N ARG A 5 -10.46 -4.22 -8.32
CA ARG A 5 -9.25 -3.51 -8.76
C ARG A 5 -9.44 -2.00 -8.70
N GLY A 6 -8.36 -1.24 -8.59
CA GLY A 6 -8.35 0.19 -8.86
C GLY A 6 -8.70 0.47 -10.33
N LYS A 7 -9.28 1.63 -10.63
CA LYS A 7 -9.61 2.03 -12.02
C LYS A 7 -8.40 2.10 -12.97
N ASN A 8 -7.21 2.25 -12.41
CA ASN A 8 -5.92 2.19 -13.10
C ASN A 8 -5.38 0.75 -13.26
N GLY A 9 -6.12 -0.26 -12.82
CA GLY A 9 -5.72 -1.67 -12.85
C GLY A 9 -4.90 -2.12 -11.64
N GLU A 10 -4.76 -1.30 -10.60
CA GLU A 10 -4.11 -1.68 -9.35
C GLU A 10 -4.85 -2.82 -8.64
N ILE A 11 -4.11 -3.79 -8.13
CA ILE A 11 -4.66 -4.97 -7.45
C ILE A 11 -4.79 -4.65 -5.97
N ILE A 12 -5.96 -4.87 -5.38
CA ILE A 12 -6.16 -4.73 -3.94
C ILE A 12 -5.89 -6.07 -3.27
N THR A 13 -5.04 -6.02 -2.25
CA THR A 13 -4.78 -7.11 -1.33
C THR A 13 -5.21 -6.60 0.05
N SER A 14 -6.15 -7.26 0.72
CA SER A 14 -6.55 -6.82 2.07
C SER A 14 -5.42 -7.12 3.05
N SER A 15 -5.16 -6.21 3.99
CA SER A 15 -4.25 -6.40 5.13
C SER A 15 -4.93 -7.13 6.30
N GLU A 16 -6.25 -7.17 6.36
CA GLU A 16 -7.02 -7.84 7.44
C GLU A 16 -7.17 -9.36 7.21
N ILE A 17 -6.87 -9.82 6.00
CA ILE A 17 -6.77 -11.23 5.64
C ILE A 17 -5.31 -11.38 5.20
N GLU A 18 -4.54 -12.30 5.79
CA GLU A 18 -3.19 -12.63 5.32
C GLU A 18 -3.27 -13.18 3.88
N THR A 19 -3.39 -12.27 2.92
CA THR A 19 -3.42 -12.57 1.50
C THR A 19 -2.01 -12.70 0.96
N ASP A 20 -0.99 -12.31 1.72
CA ASP A 20 0.43 -12.34 1.32
C ASP A 20 0.69 -11.63 -0.04
N GLY A 21 -0.13 -10.62 -0.35
CA GLY A 21 -0.12 -9.90 -1.61
C GLY A 21 -0.92 -10.57 -2.75
N GLN A 22 -1.83 -11.49 -2.44
CA GLN A 22 -2.69 -12.19 -3.40
C GLN A 22 -3.98 -11.42 -3.71
N GLU A 23 -4.41 -11.49 -4.97
CA GLU A 23 -5.67 -10.90 -5.43
C GLU A 23 -6.87 -11.66 -4.84
N ILE A 24 -7.77 -10.93 -4.16
CA ILE A 24 -8.97 -11.51 -3.58
C ILE A 24 -9.97 -11.84 -4.69
N THR A 25 -10.36 -13.10 -4.76
CA THR A 25 -11.33 -13.62 -5.70
C THR A 25 -12.71 -13.76 -5.06
N TYR A 26 -13.75 -13.49 -5.83
CA TYR A 26 -15.15 -13.62 -5.45
C TYR A 26 -15.85 -14.57 -6.42
N ARG A 27 -16.67 -15.47 -5.91
CA ARG A 27 -17.37 -16.45 -6.76
C ARG A 27 -18.45 -15.76 -7.57
N THR A 28 -19.16 -14.83 -6.96
CA THR A 28 -20.26 -14.08 -7.58
C THR A 28 -20.01 -12.58 -7.63
N ARG A 29 -20.68 -11.89 -8.56
CA ARG A 29 -20.61 -10.43 -8.67
C ARG A 29 -21.26 -9.74 -7.47
N GLU A 30 -22.22 -10.40 -6.82
CA GLU A 30 -22.89 -9.87 -5.62
C GLU A 30 -21.97 -9.90 -4.40
N GLU A 31 -21.20 -10.98 -4.22
CA GLU A 31 -20.13 -11.05 -3.21
C GLU A 31 -19.12 -9.93 -3.40
N ALA A 32 -18.62 -9.76 -4.64
CA ALA A 32 -17.69 -8.67 -4.97
C ALA A 32 -18.30 -7.28 -4.70
N ARG A 33 -19.60 -7.08 -4.98
CA ARG A 33 -20.28 -5.80 -4.67
C ARG A 33 -20.40 -5.54 -3.18
N LYS A 34 -20.64 -6.58 -2.37
CA LYS A 34 -20.70 -6.42 -0.92
C LYS A 34 -19.34 -6.03 -0.35
N ALA A 35 -18.29 -6.74 -0.76
CA ALA A 35 -16.92 -6.42 -0.36
C ALA A 35 -16.47 -5.03 -0.84
N LEU A 36 -16.82 -4.65 -2.08
CA LEU A 36 -16.56 -3.30 -2.60
C LEU A 36 -17.22 -2.22 -1.74
N LYS A 37 -18.49 -2.41 -1.34
CA LYS A 37 -19.18 -1.45 -0.46
C LYS A 37 -18.52 -1.32 0.92
N GLU A 38 -17.95 -2.40 1.43
CA GLU A 38 -17.20 -2.39 2.69
C GLU A 38 -15.87 -1.63 2.53
N LEU A 39 -15.13 -1.87 1.44
CA LEU A 39 -13.92 -1.12 1.08
C LEU A 39 -14.18 0.38 0.89
N GLU A 40 -15.27 0.74 0.22
CA GLU A 40 -15.66 2.15 -0.02
C GLU A 40 -16.12 2.89 1.26
N ARG A 41 -16.25 2.22 2.41
CA ARG A 41 -16.49 2.90 3.70
C ARG A 41 -15.23 3.56 4.26
N SER A 42 -14.05 3.01 3.97
CA SER A 42 -12.75 3.49 4.43
C SER A 42 -11.93 4.14 3.31
N MET A 43 -12.40 4.09 2.07
CA MET A 43 -11.72 4.62 0.88
C MET A 43 -12.64 5.50 0.04
N PRO A 44 -12.10 6.45 -0.76
CA PRO A 44 -12.90 7.30 -1.63
C PRO A 44 -13.78 6.49 -2.60
N THR A 45 -15.07 6.82 -2.66
CA THR A 45 -16.04 6.15 -3.53
C THR A 45 -15.63 6.25 -5.00
N GLY A 46 -15.77 5.16 -5.74
CA GLY A 46 -15.49 5.15 -7.18
C GLY A 46 -14.00 5.08 -7.54
N PHE A 47 -13.11 4.83 -6.58
CA PHE A 47 -11.70 4.51 -6.84
C PHE A 47 -11.52 3.09 -7.38
N PHE A 48 -12.44 2.19 -7.04
CA PHE A 48 -12.39 0.76 -7.36
C PHE A 48 -13.48 0.34 -8.34
N GLN A 49 -13.26 -0.80 -8.99
CA GLN A 49 -14.19 -1.44 -9.90
C GLN A 49 -14.13 -2.97 -9.78
N ILE A 50 -15.23 -3.62 -10.14
CA ILE A 50 -15.33 -5.08 -10.20
C ILE A 50 -15.02 -5.53 -11.63
N GLU A 51 -14.06 -6.42 -11.77
CA GLU A 51 -13.68 -7.05 -13.04
C GLU A 51 -13.94 -8.56 -13.01
N GLU A 52 -14.09 -9.16 -14.18
CA GLU A 52 -14.00 -10.62 -14.32
C GLU A 52 -12.54 -11.05 -14.18
N ALA A 53 -12.32 -12.11 -13.41
CA ALA A 53 -10.99 -12.70 -13.29
C ALA A 53 -10.52 -13.21 -14.66
N LYS A 54 -9.25 -12.95 -14.98
CA LYS A 54 -8.64 -13.38 -16.25
C LYS A 54 -7.63 -14.48 -15.99
N CYS A 55 -7.59 -15.46 -16.87
CA CYS A 55 -6.55 -16.47 -16.91
C CYS A 55 -5.18 -15.80 -17.02
N MET A 56 -4.30 -16.07 -16.07
CA MET A 56 -2.98 -15.47 -16.01
C MET A 56 -2.08 -15.83 -17.19
N ASN A 57 -2.38 -16.92 -17.90
CA ASN A 57 -1.60 -17.35 -19.06
C ASN A 57 -2.13 -16.80 -20.39
N CYS A 58 -3.45 -16.76 -20.59
CA CYS A 58 -4.03 -16.41 -21.91
C CYS A 58 -5.03 -15.26 -21.89
N GLY A 59 -5.32 -14.67 -20.72
CA GLY A 59 -6.24 -13.54 -20.55
C GLY A 59 -7.73 -13.87 -20.69
N ASP A 60 -8.08 -15.12 -20.99
CA ASP A 60 -9.48 -15.58 -21.12
C ASP A 60 -10.21 -15.52 -19.77
N THR A 61 -11.50 -15.18 -19.79
CA THR A 61 -12.37 -15.11 -18.60
C THR A 61 -13.27 -16.34 -18.46
N HIS A 62 -13.32 -17.23 -19.47
CA HIS A 62 -14.16 -18.43 -19.44
C HIS A 62 -13.55 -19.53 -18.58
N ASP A 63 -14.37 -20.14 -17.71
CA ASP A 63 -14.01 -21.28 -16.86
C ASP A 63 -12.68 -21.06 -16.11
N VAL A 64 -12.53 -19.87 -15.53
CA VAL A 64 -11.38 -19.50 -14.70
C VAL A 64 -11.60 -19.93 -13.25
N ILE A 65 -10.57 -20.55 -12.67
CA ILE A 65 -10.53 -20.86 -11.24
C ILE A 65 -9.17 -20.46 -10.66
N ASP A 66 -9.16 -20.16 -9.37
CA ASP A 66 -7.98 -19.96 -8.54
C ASP A 66 -7.57 -21.27 -7.85
N PHE A 67 -6.27 -21.49 -7.72
CA PHE A 67 -5.69 -22.62 -6.99
C PHE A 67 -4.20 -22.41 -6.72
N TYR A 68 -3.63 -23.25 -5.87
CA TYR A 68 -2.19 -23.31 -5.63
C TYR A 68 -1.53 -24.38 -6.49
N SER A 69 -0.43 -24.04 -7.15
CA SER A 69 0.46 -24.95 -7.86
C SER A 69 1.83 -24.94 -7.18
N GLY A 70 2.04 -25.86 -6.23
CA GLY A 70 3.15 -25.74 -5.29
C GLY A 70 2.93 -24.55 -4.37
N ASP A 71 3.92 -23.66 -4.27
CA ASP A 71 3.83 -22.42 -3.49
C ASP A 71 3.24 -21.23 -4.30
N ASP A 72 2.96 -21.43 -5.59
CA ASP A 72 2.46 -20.38 -6.48
C ASP A 72 0.93 -20.34 -6.52
N TYR A 73 0.34 -19.20 -6.16
CA TYR A 73 -1.08 -18.91 -6.39
C TYR A 73 -1.32 -18.54 -7.87
N VAL A 74 -2.25 -19.25 -8.52
CA VAL A 74 -2.54 -19.09 -9.94
C VAL A 74 -4.03 -19.04 -10.24
N ILE A 75 -4.42 -18.21 -11.20
CA ILE A 75 -5.77 -18.15 -11.78
C ILE A 75 -5.68 -18.59 -13.25
N LEU A 76 -6.25 -19.74 -13.60
CA LEU A 76 -6.17 -20.30 -14.96
C LEU A 76 -7.53 -20.75 -15.48
N CYS A 77 -7.75 -20.61 -16.79
CA CYS A 77 -8.88 -21.23 -17.49
C CYS A 77 -8.67 -22.74 -17.68
N ALA A 78 -9.73 -23.50 -17.95
CA ALA A 78 -9.67 -24.96 -18.12
C ALA A 78 -8.58 -25.44 -19.09
N ASN A 79 -8.48 -24.79 -20.25
CA ASN A 79 -7.48 -25.13 -21.26
C ASN A 79 -6.05 -24.93 -20.75
N CYS A 80 -5.79 -23.86 -19.98
CA CYS A 80 -4.48 -23.62 -19.41
C CYS A 80 -4.20 -24.54 -18.22
N ARG A 81 -5.21 -24.94 -17.44
CA ARG A 81 -5.03 -25.97 -16.40
C ARG A 81 -4.62 -27.32 -17.01
N GLN A 82 -5.23 -27.71 -18.12
CA GLN A 82 -4.87 -28.94 -18.84
C GLN A 82 -3.43 -28.88 -19.36
N LYS A 83 -3.04 -27.76 -19.99
CA LYS A 83 -1.66 -27.55 -20.45
C LYS A 83 -0.64 -27.58 -19.30
N LEU A 84 -1.01 -27.09 -18.12
CA LEU A 84 -0.17 -27.11 -16.92
C LEU A 84 0.03 -28.54 -16.43
N ALA A 85 -1.05 -29.33 -16.35
CA ALA A 85 -0.99 -30.74 -15.98
C ALA A 85 -0.15 -31.58 -16.97
N MET A 86 -0.14 -31.19 -18.25
CA MET A 86 0.68 -31.83 -19.29
C MET A 86 2.14 -31.33 -19.33
N GLY A 87 2.54 -30.41 -18.43
CA GLY A 87 3.88 -29.81 -18.41
C GLY A 87 4.19 -28.91 -19.62
N GLN A 88 3.16 -28.51 -20.37
CA GLN A 88 3.26 -27.68 -21.58
C GLN A 88 3.19 -26.18 -21.28
N LEU A 89 2.74 -25.83 -20.07
CA LEU A 89 3.02 -24.55 -19.47
C LEU A 89 4.30 -24.72 -18.66
N GLY A 90 5.32 -23.90 -18.94
CA GLY A 90 6.56 -23.87 -18.15
C GLY A 90 6.28 -23.44 -16.69
N LYS A 91 7.30 -22.94 -15.97
CA LYS A 91 7.04 -22.32 -14.66
C LYS A 91 6.11 -21.13 -14.84
N ILE A 92 4.82 -21.30 -14.56
CA ILE A 92 3.86 -20.21 -14.40
C ILE A 92 4.19 -19.57 -13.06
N GLY A 93 5.27 -18.80 -13.03
CA GLY A 93 5.63 -18.00 -11.87
C GLY A 93 4.69 -16.82 -11.72
N ARG A 94 4.59 -16.34 -10.48
CA ARG A 94 4.02 -15.08 -9.97
C ARG A 94 3.43 -14.16 -11.05
N PRO A 95 2.14 -13.74 -10.92
CA PRO A 95 1.50 -12.87 -11.91
C PRO A 95 2.39 -11.69 -12.29
N SER A 96 2.48 -11.40 -13.59
CA SER A 96 3.15 -10.20 -14.09
C SER A 96 2.34 -8.98 -13.66
N MET A 97 2.60 -8.52 -12.44
CA MET A 97 2.06 -7.31 -11.82
C MET A 97 2.70 -6.04 -12.45
N GLY A 98 2.76 -5.99 -13.79
CA GLY A 98 3.45 -4.96 -14.57
C GLY A 98 4.66 -5.48 -15.38
N THR A 99 5.38 -4.56 -16.02
CA THR A 99 6.58 -4.86 -16.82
C THR A 99 7.77 -5.14 -15.91
N THR A 100 8.33 -6.35 -15.98
CA THR A 100 9.55 -6.70 -15.25
C THR A 100 10.78 -6.26 -16.04
N LYS A 101 11.62 -5.42 -15.44
CA LYS A 101 12.95 -5.06 -15.97
C LYS A 101 14.03 -5.55 -15.00
N LYS A 102 15.08 -6.18 -15.54
CA LYS A 102 16.26 -6.54 -14.74
C LYS A 102 17.07 -5.27 -14.46
N VAL A 103 17.38 -5.04 -13.19
CA VAL A 103 18.24 -3.96 -12.72
C VAL A 103 19.44 -4.56 -12.00
N SER A 104 20.62 -3.98 -12.21
CA SER A 104 21.83 -4.32 -11.44
C SER A 104 22.05 -3.22 -10.42
N LEU A 105 22.32 -3.59 -9.17
CA LEU A 105 22.59 -2.66 -8.08
C LEU A 105 24.01 -2.92 -7.57
N THR A 106 24.75 -1.85 -7.34
CA THR A 106 26.06 -1.89 -6.68
C THR A 106 25.96 -1.05 -5.41
N LEU A 107 26.07 -1.69 -4.25
CA LEU A 107 25.96 -1.08 -2.93
C LEU A 107 27.17 -1.52 -2.07
N SER A 108 27.44 -0.80 -0.98
CA SER A 108 28.42 -1.23 0.03
C SER A 108 27.92 -2.46 0.80
N ASP A 109 28.84 -3.17 1.45
CA ASP A 109 28.51 -4.36 2.25
C ASP A 109 27.53 -4.03 3.40
N ASP A 110 27.70 -2.88 4.06
CA ASP A 110 26.79 -2.43 5.13
C ASP A 110 25.37 -2.22 4.61
N MET A 111 25.22 -1.64 3.41
CA MET A 111 23.92 -1.44 2.78
C MET A 111 23.30 -2.76 2.32
N TRP A 112 24.11 -3.71 1.87
CA TRP A 112 23.64 -5.06 1.54
C TRP A 112 23.14 -5.80 2.78
N ASN A 113 23.89 -5.74 3.89
CA ASN A 113 23.50 -6.36 5.14
C ASN A 113 22.18 -5.78 5.67
N TRP A 114 22.05 -4.45 5.66
CA TRP A 114 20.80 -3.79 6.05
C TRP A 114 19.63 -4.18 5.14
N LEU A 115 19.83 -4.18 3.82
CA LEU A 115 18.80 -4.56 2.86
C LEU A 115 18.34 -6.00 3.10
N ASP A 116 19.28 -6.90 3.37
CA ASP A 116 19.01 -8.32 3.59
C ASP A 116 18.23 -8.57 4.88
N GLU A 117 18.58 -7.85 5.96
CA GLU A 117 17.84 -7.86 7.21
C GLU A 117 16.39 -7.41 6.98
N LYS A 118 16.19 -6.27 6.29
CA LYS A 118 14.84 -5.73 6.04
C LYS A 118 14.04 -6.51 5.02
N ALA A 119 14.71 -7.21 4.10
CA ALA A 119 14.04 -7.96 3.07
C ALA A 119 13.47 -9.31 3.56
N GLU A 120 13.90 -9.79 4.73
CA GLU A 120 13.45 -11.07 5.32
C GLU A 120 13.48 -12.23 4.30
N GLY A 121 14.53 -12.28 3.48
CA GLY A 121 14.71 -13.30 2.44
C GLY A 121 14.07 -13.00 1.09
N ASN A 122 13.33 -11.89 0.92
CA ASN A 122 12.70 -11.51 -0.34
C ASN A 122 13.08 -10.10 -0.83
N ARG A 123 14.34 -9.95 -1.25
CA ARG A 123 14.91 -8.67 -1.73
C ARG A 123 14.09 -8.02 -2.83
N SER A 124 13.52 -8.80 -3.75
CA SER A 124 12.71 -8.27 -4.85
C SER A 124 11.35 -7.73 -4.40
N LYS A 125 10.75 -8.30 -3.35
CA LYS A 125 9.53 -7.74 -2.73
C LYS A 125 9.88 -6.42 -2.04
N PHE A 126 10.88 -6.43 -1.17
CA PHE A 126 11.33 -5.25 -0.44
C PHE A 126 11.72 -4.08 -1.36
N LEU A 127 12.52 -4.33 -2.41
CA LEU A 127 12.90 -3.30 -3.36
C LEU A 127 11.71 -2.73 -4.16
N ARG A 128 10.68 -3.55 -4.43
CA ARG A 128 9.45 -3.04 -5.06
C ARG A 128 8.67 -2.14 -4.12
N GLU A 129 8.60 -2.48 -2.83
CA GLU A 129 7.95 -1.64 -1.81
C GLU A 129 8.70 -0.32 -1.64
N VAL A 130 10.03 -0.34 -1.55
CA VAL A 130 10.86 0.88 -1.49
C VAL A 130 10.63 1.78 -2.70
N VAL A 131 10.67 1.21 -3.91
CA VAL A 131 10.45 1.98 -5.15
C VAL A 131 9.00 2.46 -5.26
N ALA A 132 8.01 1.65 -4.89
CA ALA A 132 6.60 2.02 -4.91
C ALA A 132 6.34 3.15 -3.91
N ASN A 133 6.85 3.05 -2.68
CA ASN A 133 6.73 4.10 -1.68
C ASN A 133 7.41 5.39 -2.17
N ALA A 134 8.63 5.32 -2.69
CA ALA A 134 9.30 6.48 -3.25
C ALA A 134 8.51 7.10 -4.43
N TYR A 135 7.95 6.28 -5.33
CA TYR A 135 7.16 6.76 -6.46
C TYR A 135 5.82 7.37 -6.03
N LEU A 136 5.10 6.73 -5.12
CA LEU A 136 3.82 7.20 -4.59
C LEU A 136 4.01 8.47 -3.76
N ASN A 137 5.05 8.53 -2.93
CA ASN A 137 5.38 9.72 -2.14
C ASN A 137 5.78 10.91 -3.01
N ASN A 138 6.31 10.67 -4.21
CA ASN A 138 6.64 11.72 -5.17
C ASN A 138 5.47 12.10 -6.11
N ASN A 139 4.47 11.23 -6.31
CA ASN A 139 3.36 11.45 -7.26
C ASN A 139 1.98 11.62 -6.61
N LYS A 140 1.92 11.69 -5.28
CA LYS A 140 0.69 11.88 -4.52
C LYS A 140 0.81 13.19 -3.72
N GLU A 141 0.05 14.22 -4.12
CA GLU A 141 -0.31 15.36 -3.27
C GLU A 141 -1.16 14.95 -2.03
N LEU A 142 -1.11 13.69 -1.59
CA LEU A 142 -1.99 13.16 -0.54
C LEU A 142 -1.28 12.09 0.31
N GLY A 143 -0.79 12.53 1.46
CA GLY A 143 -0.67 11.72 2.67
C GLY A 143 0.45 10.70 2.62
N ASN A 144 1.64 11.20 2.87
CA ASN A 144 2.83 10.42 3.17
C ASN A 144 2.81 10.13 4.70
N GLU A 145 3.74 9.34 5.23
CA GLU A 145 4.11 9.50 6.67
C GLU A 145 4.65 10.92 6.95
N SER A 146 4.85 11.74 5.89
CA SER A 146 5.01 13.19 5.89
C SER A 146 3.69 14.01 5.86
N GLU A 147 2.53 13.43 6.16
CA GLU A 147 1.30 14.22 6.40
C GLU A 147 1.49 15.14 7.62
N TRP A 148 2.35 14.72 8.53
CA TRP A 148 2.87 15.56 9.60
C TRP A 148 3.98 16.46 9.07
N SER A 149 3.64 17.74 8.91
CA SER A 149 4.61 18.82 8.74
C SER A 149 4.49 19.79 9.91
N ASN A 150 5.53 20.57 10.16
CA ASN A 150 5.49 21.66 11.14
C ASN A 150 4.28 22.59 10.87
N ASN A 151 3.93 22.81 9.61
CA ASN A 151 2.76 23.60 9.22
C ASN A 151 1.43 22.92 9.61
N ALA A 152 1.31 21.60 9.44
CA ALA A 152 0.12 20.86 9.87
C ALA A 152 -0.03 20.89 11.40
N CYS A 153 1.08 20.71 12.14
CA CYS A 153 1.11 20.83 13.59
C CYS A 153 0.62 22.22 14.07
N LEU A 154 1.14 23.30 13.48
CA LEU A 154 0.68 24.67 13.76
C LEU A 154 -0.80 24.86 13.43
N GLY A 155 -1.26 24.30 12.32
CA GLY A 155 -2.68 24.31 11.95
C GLY A 155 -3.57 23.70 13.03
N TYR A 156 -3.21 22.52 13.55
CA TYR A 156 -3.96 21.87 14.62
C TYR A 156 -3.95 22.67 15.93
N VAL A 157 -2.81 23.25 16.29
CA VAL A 157 -2.68 24.10 17.48
C VAL A 157 -3.56 25.35 17.37
N ILE A 158 -3.56 26.03 16.21
CA ILE A 158 -4.44 27.19 15.96
C ILE A 158 -5.91 26.80 16.07
N LEU A 159 -6.32 25.67 15.48
CA LEU A 159 -7.70 25.19 15.55
C LEU A 159 -8.13 24.87 16.99
N GLY A 160 -7.25 24.22 17.77
CA GLY A 160 -7.47 23.95 19.18
C GLY A 160 -7.60 25.23 20.01
N ALA A 161 -6.68 26.18 19.83
CA ALA A 161 -6.67 27.47 20.53
C ALA A 161 -7.94 28.29 20.22
N LYS A 162 -8.35 28.35 18.95
CA LYS A 162 -9.63 29.00 18.55
C LYS A 162 -10.83 28.34 19.22
N LYS A 163 -10.85 27.00 19.30
CA LYS A 163 -11.93 26.26 19.97
C LYS A 163 -12.00 26.56 21.46
N LEU A 164 -10.88 26.89 22.09
CA LEU A 164 -10.78 27.32 23.49
C LEU A 164 -11.04 28.82 23.68
N GLY A 165 -11.28 29.58 22.61
CA GLY A 165 -11.61 31.00 22.67
C GLY A 165 -10.41 31.94 22.78
N TYR A 166 -9.22 31.50 22.37
CA TYR A 166 -8.02 32.36 22.34
C TYR A 166 -8.21 33.47 21.31
N ASP A 167 -7.69 34.66 21.62
CA ASP A 167 -7.64 35.78 20.68
C ASP A 167 -6.46 35.68 19.70
N ASP A 168 -6.45 36.56 18.70
CA ASP A 168 -5.45 36.52 17.62
C ASP A 168 -4.02 36.79 18.12
N GLU A 169 -3.85 37.62 19.16
CA GLU A 169 -2.53 37.93 19.73
C GLU A 169 -1.98 36.72 20.49
N GLN A 170 -2.81 36.06 21.29
CA GLN A 170 -2.47 34.82 21.98
C GLN A 170 -2.13 33.68 21.01
N ILE A 171 -2.89 33.55 19.92
CA ILE A 171 -2.61 32.54 18.88
C ILE A 171 -1.28 32.86 18.18
N GLN A 172 -1.01 34.13 17.90
CA GLN A 172 0.24 34.55 17.27
C GLN A 172 1.46 34.25 18.15
N ASP A 173 1.37 34.52 19.45
CA ASP A 173 2.44 34.22 20.41
C ASP A 173 2.66 32.71 20.55
N LEU A 174 1.58 31.92 20.60
CA LEU A 174 1.65 30.46 20.65
C LEU A 174 2.33 29.88 19.39
N VAL A 175 1.96 30.35 18.20
CA VAL A 175 2.58 29.92 16.93
C VAL A 175 4.07 30.27 16.88
N ARG A 176 4.46 31.45 17.39
CA ARG A 176 5.88 31.84 17.47
C ARG A 176 6.68 30.96 18.41
N ALA A 177 6.14 30.66 19.60
CA ALA A 177 6.79 29.76 20.56
C ALA A 177 6.98 28.35 19.97
N MET A 178 5.95 27.82 19.31
CA MET A 178 6.01 26.54 18.59
C MET A 178 7.12 26.52 17.53
N TYR A 179 7.24 27.59 16.73
CA TYR A 179 8.29 27.71 15.72
C TYR A 179 9.70 27.66 16.32
N VAL A 180 9.91 28.33 17.45
CA VAL A 180 11.20 28.30 18.15
C VAL A 180 11.52 26.88 18.61
N GLU A 181 10.55 26.15 19.18
CA GLU A 181 10.78 24.77 19.62
C GLU A 181 11.08 23.82 18.45
N PHE A 182 10.46 24.01 17.27
CA PHE A 182 10.79 23.24 16.08
C PHE A 182 12.25 23.38 15.65
N ASP A 183 12.84 24.57 15.82
CA ASP A 183 14.25 24.82 15.48
C ASP A 183 15.20 24.29 16.57
N MET A 184 14.73 24.26 17.82
CA MET A 184 15.54 23.93 19.00
C MET A 184 15.50 22.46 19.41
N LYS A 185 14.51 21.70 18.95
CA LYS A 185 14.25 20.32 19.35
C LYS A 185 14.14 19.37 18.18
N THR A 186 14.65 18.16 18.37
CA THR A 186 14.40 17.05 17.45
C THR A 186 12.99 16.50 17.62
N VAL A 187 12.50 15.79 16.61
CA VAL A 187 11.17 15.15 16.64
C VAL A 187 11.06 14.15 17.80
N ASP A 188 12.12 13.38 18.07
CA ASP A 188 12.11 12.40 19.15
C ASP A 188 12.04 13.06 20.54
N GLU A 189 12.77 14.15 20.77
CA GLU A 189 12.69 14.90 22.05
C GLU A 189 11.30 15.51 22.29
N ALA A 190 10.67 16.04 21.24
CA ALA A 190 9.31 16.57 21.33
C ALA A 190 8.29 15.46 21.65
N LYS A 191 8.45 14.29 21.01
CA LYS A 191 7.62 13.10 21.27
C LYS A 191 7.77 12.60 22.70
N ASP A 192 8.99 12.52 23.21
CA ASP A 192 9.25 12.11 24.59
C ASP A 192 8.62 13.07 25.60
N THR A 193 8.67 14.38 25.31
CA THR A 193 8.02 15.40 26.14
C THR A 193 6.51 15.16 26.27
N TYR A 194 5.84 14.84 25.16
CA TYR A 194 4.41 14.51 25.18
C TYR A 194 4.14 13.22 25.98
N ASN A 195 4.86 12.13 25.66
CA ASN A 195 4.66 10.83 26.28
C ASN A 195 4.92 10.81 27.79
N GLN A 196 5.75 11.72 28.30
CA GLN A 196 6.06 11.86 29.72
C GLN A 196 5.17 12.88 30.44
N SER A 197 4.31 13.60 29.70
CA SER A 197 3.40 14.58 30.27
C SER A 197 2.14 13.91 30.87
N SER A 198 1.37 14.67 31.63
CA SER A 198 0.07 14.23 32.14
C SER A 198 -1.10 14.48 31.18
N TYR A 199 -0.81 14.87 29.93
CA TYR A 199 -1.78 15.25 28.89
C TYR A 199 -1.86 14.21 27.78
#